data_AF-A0A925UVL2-F1
#
_entry.id   AF-A0A925UVL2-F1
#
_cell.length_a   1.000
_cell.length_b   1.000
_cell.length_c   1.000
_cell.angle_alpha   90.00
_cell.angle_beta   90.00
_cell.angle_gamma   90.00
#
_symmetry.space_group_name_H-M   'P 1'
#
loop_
_entity.id
_entity.type
_entity.pdbx_description
1 polymer ?
#
loop_
_entity_poly.entity_id
_entity_poly.type
_entity_poly.pdbx_seq_one_letter_code
_entity_poly.pdbx_strand_id
1 'polypeptide(L)'
;MHHIVEESKGGPNIADNGIPLCFDCHADVKHYNAQHPRGTKYSGSELRKHKVEWFKRVAVVAPTANLAEHRQIDVRIATEIHHYMTSGGGFYFLRDHDIWASYKSSVVEGIFSLLNVSDNPDMQFFDADLETARAEFVGDLAKGMSAVSFLTSLTGNGNYSLGSSIEIDLSPRIEEIRKEVAKANDLCSEAAVSYSELFHLMRSKLGIDLRF
;
A
#
# COMPACT_ATOMS: atom_id res chain seq x y z
N MET A 1 23.20 19.23 13.14
CA MET A 1 22.92 19.22 14.58
C MET A 1 23.60 20.44 15.18
N HIS A 2 22.91 21.20 16.04
CA HIS A 2 23.48 22.40 16.66
C HIS A 2 23.93 22.11 18.09
N HIS A 3 25.11 22.60 18.49
CA HIS A 3 25.55 22.57 19.88
C HIS A 3 25.03 23.80 20.63
N ILE A 4 24.29 23.59 21.71
CA ILE A 4 23.74 24.66 22.57
C ILE A 4 24.88 25.52 23.15
N VAL A 5 25.99 24.86 23.54
CA VAL A 5 27.28 25.50 23.77
C VAL A 5 28.23 24.99 22.69
N GLU A 6 28.64 25.87 21.78
CA GLU A 6 29.55 25.55 20.68
C GLU A 6 30.88 24.95 21.19
N GLU A 7 31.42 23.94 20.49
CA GLU A 7 32.69 23.30 20.84
C GLU A 7 33.86 24.31 20.85
N SER A 8 33.84 25.29 19.94
CA SER A 8 34.83 26.38 19.88
C SER A 8 34.84 27.27 21.13
N LYS A 9 33.77 27.23 21.93
CA LYS A 9 33.65 27.92 23.22
C LYS A 9 33.80 26.96 24.41
N GLY A 10 34.31 25.76 24.19
CA GLY A 10 34.52 24.73 25.21
C GLY A 10 33.30 23.86 25.52
N GLY A 11 32.27 23.88 24.67
CA GLY A 11 31.10 23.02 24.83
C GLY A 11 31.41 21.53 24.55
N PRO A 12 30.79 20.59 25.29
CA PRO A 12 31.03 19.17 25.10
C PRO A 12 30.25 18.59 23.91
N ASN A 13 30.84 17.65 23.17
CA ASN A 13 30.17 16.92 22.09
C ASN A 13 29.35 15.73 22.63
N ILE A 14 28.25 16.03 23.31
CA ILE A 14 27.35 15.03 23.92
C ILE A 14 25.91 15.29 23.55
N ALA A 15 25.08 14.25 23.57
CA ALA A 15 23.66 14.33 23.20
C ALA A 15 22.89 15.39 23.99
N ASP A 16 23.21 15.63 25.27
CA ASP A 16 22.57 16.68 26.07
C ASP A 16 22.84 18.10 25.53
N ASN A 17 24.04 18.34 25.01
CA ASN A 17 24.44 19.61 24.42
C ASN A 17 23.95 19.78 22.96
N GLY A 18 23.48 18.70 22.32
CA GLY A 18 22.93 18.74 20.97
C GLY A 18 21.44 19.10 20.94
N ILE A 19 21.03 19.94 20.00
CA ILE A 19 19.62 20.20 19.66
C ILE A 19 19.38 19.95 18.16
N PRO A 20 18.35 19.18 17.78
CA PRO A 20 17.93 19.05 16.40
C PRO A 20 17.18 20.31 15.95
N LEU A 21 17.62 20.93 14.86
CA LEU A 21 17.03 22.13 14.28
C LEU A 21 16.94 21.95 12.76
N CYS A 22 15.93 22.53 12.13
CA CYS A 22 15.91 22.69 10.67
C CYS A 22 16.97 23.70 10.22
N PHE A 23 17.19 23.79 8.91
CA PHE A 23 18.22 24.66 8.34
C PHE A 23 18.02 26.14 8.72
N ASP A 24 16.78 26.64 8.67
CA ASP A 24 16.46 28.03 8.99
C ASP A 24 16.63 28.33 10.48
N CYS A 25 16.08 27.49 11.36
CA CYS A 25 16.28 27.64 12.80
C CYS A 25 17.76 27.55 13.20
N HIS A 26 18.55 26.74 12.49
CA HIS A 26 19.99 26.64 12.72
C HIS A 26 20.75 27.93 12.38
N ALA A 27 20.25 28.73 11.42
CA ALA A 27 20.82 30.03 11.11
C ALA A 27 20.49 31.06 12.20
N ASP A 28 19.24 31.08 12.68
CA ASP A 28 18.75 32.07 13.65
C ASP A 28 19.44 32.00 15.02
N VAL A 29 19.75 30.78 15.49
CA VAL A 29 20.30 30.55 16.84
C VAL A 29 21.74 31.04 17.04
N LYS A 30 22.49 31.30 15.96
CA LYS A 30 23.91 31.71 16.04
C LYS A 30 24.13 33.19 16.33
N HIS A 31 23.07 33.99 16.40
CA HIS A 31 23.20 35.46 16.44
C HIS A 31 23.21 36.08 17.85
N TYR A 32 23.27 35.30 18.94
CA TYR A 32 23.27 35.85 20.30
C TYR A 32 24.50 36.73 20.57
N ASN A 33 24.26 38.03 20.82
CA ASN A 33 25.28 39.00 21.19
C ASN A 33 24.86 39.66 22.51
N ALA A 34 25.60 39.40 23.58
CA ALA A 34 25.33 39.93 24.92
C ALA A 34 25.43 41.47 25.00
N GLN A 35 26.15 42.10 24.07
CA GLN A 35 26.36 43.56 24.02
C GLN A 35 25.19 44.30 23.34
N HIS A 36 24.35 43.58 22.59
CA HIS A 36 23.18 44.14 21.90
C HIS A 36 21.99 43.17 21.96
N PRO A 37 21.24 43.16 23.08
CA PRO A 37 20.16 42.19 23.31
C PRO A 37 18.86 42.47 22.51
N ARG A 38 18.91 43.26 21.42
CA ARG A 38 17.74 43.47 20.54
C ARG A 38 17.69 42.40 19.44
N GLY A 39 16.55 41.72 19.31
CA GLY A 39 16.25 40.72 18.26
C GLY A 39 15.78 39.38 18.83
N THR A 40 15.30 38.49 17.95
CA THR A 40 14.86 37.10 18.23
C THR A 40 16.06 36.17 18.46
N LYS A 41 16.81 36.39 19.54
CA LYS A 41 18.06 35.65 19.81
C LYS A 41 17.88 34.75 21.03
N TYR A 42 18.09 33.45 20.86
CA TYR A 42 17.92 32.46 21.92
C TYR A 42 19.20 32.31 22.76
N SER A 43 19.03 32.35 24.07
CA SER A 43 20.03 31.95 25.05
C SER A 43 20.14 30.42 25.15
N GLY A 44 21.25 29.92 25.70
CA GLY A 44 21.45 28.49 25.89
C GLY A 44 20.37 27.84 26.78
N SER A 45 19.82 28.56 27.75
CA SER A 45 18.71 28.09 28.58
C SER A 45 17.40 27.99 27.80
N GLU A 46 17.12 28.94 26.91
CA GLU A 46 15.95 28.88 26.00
C GLU A 46 16.07 27.71 25.02
N LEU A 47 17.26 27.47 24.45
CA LEU A 47 17.49 26.31 23.59
C LEU A 47 17.28 24.98 24.35
N ARG A 48 17.75 24.87 25.59
CA ARG A 48 17.50 23.69 26.44
C ARG A 48 16.01 23.50 26.70
N LYS A 49 15.29 24.58 27.01
CA LYS A 49 13.84 24.56 27.21
C LYS A 49 13.11 24.11 25.95
N HIS A 50 13.43 24.70 24.79
CA HIS A 50 12.85 24.31 23.51
C HIS A 50 13.13 22.85 23.15
N LYS A 51 14.35 22.35 23.39
CA LYS A 51 14.67 20.93 23.22
C LYS A 51 13.76 20.04 24.06
N VAL A 52 13.62 20.33 25.35
CA VAL A 52 12.76 19.54 26.26
C VAL A 52 11.30 19.59 25.82
N GLU A 53 10.79 20.78 25.45
CA GLU A 53 9.42 20.94 24.98
C GLU A 53 9.16 20.24 23.64
N TRP A 54 10.11 20.30 22.71
CA TRP A 54 10.06 19.56 21.44
C TRP A 54 10.00 18.05 21.69
N PHE A 55 10.89 17.51 22.51
CA PHE A 55 10.87 16.08 22.87
C PHE A 55 9.57 15.65 23.55
N LYS A 56 9.03 16.49 24.44
CA LYS A 56 7.70 16.25 25.03
C LYS A 56 6.60 16.25 23.98
N ARG A 57 6.62 17.19 23.04
CA ARG A 57 5.63 17.25 21.95
C ARG A 57 5.72 16.03 21.05
N VAL A 58 6.90 15.65 20.55
CA VAL A 58 7.03 14.45 19.70
C VAL A 58 6.73 13.15 20.45
N ALA A 59 6.93 13.10 21.77
CA ALA A 59 6.51 11.97 22.60
C ALA A 59 4.98 11.88 22.75
N VAL A 60 4.27 13.02 22.72
CA VAL A 60 2.79 13.09 22.77
C VAL A 60 2.17 12.98 21.38
N VAL A 61 2.87 13.40 20.33
CA VAL A 61 2.51 13.20 18.91
C VAL A 61 2.84 11.76 18.48
N ALA A 62 2.62 10.79 19.36
CA ALA A 62 2.12 9.50 18.91
C ALA A 62 0.61 9.72 18.66
N PRO A 63 0.10 9.55 17.43
CA PRO A 63 -1.27 9.94 17.08
C PRO A 63 -2.30 8.96 17.68
N THR A 64 -2.44 8.92 19.00
CA THR A 64 -3.11 7.82 19.72
C THR A 64 -4.63 7.81 19.60
N ALA A 65 -5.28 8.92 19.24
CA ALA A 65 -6.73 8.95 19.02
C ALA A 65 -7.12 8.45 17.62
N ASN A 66 -6.43 8.93 16.56
CA ASN A 66 -6.74 8.53 15.19
C ASN A 66 -6.20 7.15 14.83
N LEU A 67 -5.11 6.68 15.44
CA LEU A 67 -4.53 5.37 15.10
C LEU A 67 -5.48 4.19 15.37
N ALA A 68 -6.27 4.24 16.44
CA ALA A 68 -7.18 3.14 16.78
C ALA A 68 -8.35 3.04 15.79
N GLU A 69 -8.94 4.17 15.41
CA GLU A 69 -10.03 4.24 14.43
C GLU A 69 -9.53 3.93 13.02
N HIS A 70 -8.40 4.51 12.60
CA HIS A 70 -7.76 4.20 11.32
C HIS A 70 -7.45 2.71 11.20
N ARG A 71 -6.90 2.10 12.26
CA ARG A 71 -6.63 0.67 12.28
C ARG A 71 -7.90 -0.16 12.16
N GLN A 72 -9.02 0.25 12.78
CA GLN A 72 -10.29 -0.46 12.62
C GLN A 72 -10.79 -0.40 11.17
N ILE A 73 -10.62 0.75 10.52
CA ILE A 73 -10.96 0.91 9.10
C ILE A 73 -10.06 0.05 8.22
N ASP A 74 -8.75 0.05 8.46
CA ASP A 74 -7.81 -0.82 7.74
C ASP A 74 -8.17 -2.31 7.91
N VAL A 75 -8.54 -2.74 9.12
CA VAL A 75 -9.01 -4.11 9.39
C VAL A 75 -10.29 -4.43 8.60
N ARG A 76 -11.24 -3.51 8.54
CA ARG A 76 -12.46 -3.67 7.73
C ARG A 76 -12.12 -3.87 6.26
N ILE A 77 -11.33 -2.96 5.69
CA ILE A 77 -10.94 -2.99 4.27
C ILE A 77 -10.19 -4.29 3.95
N ALA A 78 -9.23 -4.69 4.79
CA ALA A 78 -8.50 -5.95 4.63
C ALA A 78 -9.43 -7.18 4.61
N THR A 79 -10.43 -7.18 5.50
CA THR A 79 -11.42 -8.26 5.59
C THR A 79 -12.32 -8.29 4.34
N GLU A 80 -12.77 -7.15 3.85
CA GLU A 80 -13.60 -7.04 2.65
C GLU A 80 -12.84 -7.47 1.39
N ILE A 81 -11.61 -6.99 1.20
CA ILE A 81 -10.77 -7.42 0.07
C ILE A 81 -10.57 -8.93 0.11
N HIS A 82 -10.23 -9.48 1.28
CA HIS A 82 -10.04 -10.93 1.42
C HIS A 82 -11.33 -11.71 1.15
N HIS A 83 -12.47 -11.20 1.62
CA HIS A 83 -13.76 -11.79 1.34
C HIS A 83 -14.07 -11.84 -0.16
N TYR A 84 -13.86 -10.74 -0.90
CA TYR A 84 -14.06 -10.74 -2.35
C TYR A 84 -13.16 -11.73 -3.07
N MET A 85 -11.89 -11.83 -2.67
CA MET A 85 -10.93 -12.72 -3.32
C MET A 85 -11.15 -14.20 -3.01
N THR A 86 -11.77 -14.52 -1.88
CA THR A 86 -12.03 -15.91 -1.49
C THR A 86 -13.45 -16.36 -1.83
N SER A 87 -14.40 -15.43 -1.93
CA SER A 87 -15.77 -15.72 -2.34
C SER A 87 -15.79 -16.27 -3.76
N GLY A 88 -16.15 -17.55 -3.90
CA GLY A 88 -16.15 -18.24 -5.20
C GLY A 88 -14.79 -18.75 -5.67
N GLY A 89 -13.71 -18.52 -4.91
CA GLY A 89 -12.36 -19.02 -5.22
C GLY A 89 -11.56 -18.13 -6.18
N GLY A 90 -11.86 -16.84 -6.27
CA GLY A 90 -11.19 -15.90 -7.19
C GLY A 90 -9.66 -15.90 -7.07
N PHE A 91 -9.12 -15.99 -5.86
CA PHE A 91 -7.66 -16.11 -5.66
C PHE A 91 -7.08 -17.35 -6.35
N TYR A 92 -7.74 -18.50 -6.18
CA TYR A 92 -7.29 -19.75 -6.81
C TYR A 92 -7.46 -19.72 -8.33
N PHE A 93 -8.47 -19.01 -8.82
CA PHE A 93 -8.62 -18.75 -10.26
C PHE A 93 -7.41 -17.99 -10.81
N LEU A 94 -7.04 -16.87 -10.20
CA LEU A 94 -5.89 -16.09 -10.66
C LEU A 94 -4.58 -16.88 -10.61
N ARG A 95 -4.42 -17.71 -9.57
CA ARG A 95 -3.17 -18.44 -9.32
C ARG A 95 -3.01 -19.69 -10.18
N ASP A 96 -4.09 -20.46 -10.35
CA ASP A 96 -4.01 -21.84 -10.83
C ASP A 96 -4.80 -22.09 -12.12
N HIS A 97 -5.72 -21.21 -12.51
CA HIS A 97 -6.61 -21.48 -13.64
C HIS A 97 -5.94 -21.08 -14.96
N ASP A 98 -5.83 -22.05 -15.87
CA ASP A 98 -5.46 -21.77 -17.25
C ASP A 98 -6.67 -21.21 -18.01
N ILE A 99 -6.57 -19.97 -18.52
CA ILE A 99 -7.62 -19.30 -19.29
C ILE A 99 -8.00 -20.07 -20.56
N TRP A 100 -7.17 -21.01 -21.01
CA TRP A 100 -7.55 -21.98 -22.04
C TRP A 100 -8.79 -22.80 -21.65
N ALA A 101 -8.94 -23.13 -20.36
CA ALA A 101 -10.03 -23.91 -19.83
C ALA A 101 -11.26 -23.07 -19.52
N SER A 102 -12.45 -23.67 -19.70
CA SER A 102 -13.72 -23.02 -19.33
C SER A 102 -13.85 -22.86 -17.81
N TYR A 103 -14.52 -21.79 -17.37
CA TYR A 103 -14.80 -21.54 -15.96
C TYR A 103 -16.23 -21.01 -15.74
N LYS A 104 -16.73 -21.09 -14.51
CA LYS A 104 -18.05 -20.56 -14.14
C LYS A 104 -17.96 -19.07 -13.78
N SER A 105 -18.99 -18.30 -14.10
CA SER A 105 -19.08 -16.88 -13.73
C SER A 105 -18.88 -16.63 -12.22
N SER A 106 -19.43 -17.51 -11.39
CA SER A 106 -19.36 -17.42 -9.92
C SER A 106 -17.94 -17.47 -9.37
N VAL A 107 -16.96 -17.96 -10.14
CA VAL A 107 -15.55 -18.02 -9.72
C VAL A 107 -14.89 -16.64 -9.74
N VAL A 108 -15.32 -15.78 -10.66
CA VAL A 108 -14.74 -14.44 -10.87
C VAL A 108 -15.64 -13.31 -10.38
N GLU A 109 -16.85 -13.62 -9.89
CA GLU A 109 -17.83 -12.64 -9.41
C GLU A 109 -17.28 -11.78 -8.26
N GLY A 110 -16.57 -12.39 -7.31
CA GLY A 110 -15.92 -11.67 -6.23
C GLY A 110 -14.85 -10.70 -6.73
N ILE A 111 -14.08 -11.10 -7.75
CA ILE A 111 -13.06 -10.25 -8.38
C ILE A 111 -13.70 -9.02 -9.04
N PHE A 112 -14.75 -9.22 -9.84
CA PHE A 112 -15.45 -8.10 -10.48
C PHE A 112 -16.13 -7.18 -9.47
N SER A 113 -16.65 -7.75 -8.38
CA SER A 113 -17.24 -6.97 -7.29
C SER A 113 -16.20 -6.08 -6.61
N LEU A 114 -14.99 -6.61 -6.37
CA LEU A 114 -13.87 -5.83 -5.83
C LEU A 114 -13.46 -4.69 -6.79
N LEU A 115 -13.27 -4.98 -8.08
CA LEU A 115 -12.90 -3.96 -9.06
C LEU A 115 -13.94 -2.84 -9.18
N ASN A 116 -15.22 -3.14 -8.98
CA ASN A 116 -16.28 -2.13 -9.02
C ASN A 116 -16.26 -1.17 -7.83
N VAL A 117 -15.69 -1.58 -6.69
CA VAL A 117 -15.65 -0.75 -5.48
C VAL A 117 -14.26 -0.21 -5.17
N SER A 118 -13.22 -0.67 -5.88
CA SER A 118 -11.82 -0.37 -5.54
C SER A 118 -11.42 1.09 -5.69
N ASP A 119 -12.18 1.87 -6.45
CA ASP A 119 -11.98 3.32 -6.63
C ASP A 119 -12.73 4.15 -5.58
N ASN A 120 -13.58 3.51 -4.76
CA ASN A 120 -14.29 4.21 -3.69
C ASN A 120 -13.29 4.67 -2.62
N PRO A 121 -13.39 5.92 -2.13
CA PRO A 121 -12.54 6.41 -1.05
C PRO A 121 -12.60 5.54 0.22
N ASP A 122 -13.73 4.89 0.47
CA ASP A 122 -13.94 4.01 1.63
C ASP A 122 -13.19 2.67 1.54
N MET A 123 -12.61 2.36 0.37
CA MET A 123 -11.78 1.18 0.11
C MET A 123 -10.26 1.47 0.16
N GLN A 124 -9.87 2.66 0.63
CA GLN A 124 -8.46 3.05 0.76
C GLN A 124 -7.97 2.87 2.21
N PHE A 125 -6.79 2.27 2.37
CA PHE A 125 -6.14 2.14 3.67
C PHE A 125 -5.61 3.50 4.16
N PHE A 126 -5.63 3.68 5.48
CA PHE A 126 -4.94 4.79 6.13
C PHE A 126 -3.44 4.52 6.30
N ASP A 127 -3.05 3.26 6.49
CA ASP A 127 -1.64 2.86 6.45
C ASP A 127 -1.11 2.95 5.02
N ALA A 128 -0.09 3.78 4.82
CA ALA A 128 0.40 4.11 3.48
C ALA A 128 1.04 2.90 2.76
N ASP A 129 1.65 1.98 3.50
CA ASP A 129 2.26 0.78 2.90
C ASP A 129 1.16 -0.18 2.44
N LEU A 130 0.10 -0.35 3.25
CA LEU A 130 -1.08 -1.12 2.84
C LEU A 130 -1.78 -0.51 1.63
N GLU A 131 -1.93 0.81 1.59
CA GLU A 131 -2.58 1.47 0.45
C GLU A 131 -1.75 1.36 -0.84
N THR A 132 -0.42 1.46 -0.72
CA THR A 132 0.47 1.26 -1.87
C THR A 132 0.35 -0.15 -2.42
N ALA A 133 0.44 -1.16 -1.56
CA ALA A 133 0.29 -2.56 -1.96
C ALA A 133 -1.11 -2.87 -2.51
N ARG A 134 -2.16 -2.24 -1.95
CA ARG A 134 -3.54 -2.37 -2.46
C ARG A 134 -3.68 -1.79 -3.85
N ALA A 135 -3.14 -0.60 -4.10
CA ALA A 135 -3.21 0.06 -5.39
C ALA A 135 -2.46 -0.74 -6.47
N GLU A 136 -1.29 -1.29 -6.14
CA GLU A 136 -0.54 -2.20 -7.02
C GLU A 136 -1.36 -3.45 -7.35
N PHE A 137 -1.87 -4.14 -6.32
CA PHE A 137 -2.72 -5.32 -6.50
C PHE A 137 -3.95 -5.04 -7.37
N VAL A 138 -4.70 -3.98 -7.09
CA VAL A 138 -5.90 -3.62 -7.88
C VAL A 138 -5.53 -3.30 -9.32
N GLY A 139 -4.39 -2.64 -9.54
CA GLY A 139 -3.87 -2.36 -10.87
C GLY A 139 -3.57 -3.63 -11.66
N ASP A 140 -2.92 -4.61 -11.04
CA ASP A 140 -2.61 -5.90 -11.67
C ASP A 140 -3.86 -6.75 -11.89
N LEU A 141 -4.77 -6.75 -10.91
CA LEU A 141 -6.07 -7.41 -11.00
C LEU A 141 -6.88 -6.89 -12.20
N ALA A 142 -6.93 -5.58 -12.38
CA ALA A 142 -7.63 -4.95 -13.50
C ALA A 142 -7.01 -5.35 -14.85
N LYS A 143 -5.67 -5.40 -14.96
CA LYS A 143 -4.99 -5.85 -16.18
C LYS A 143 -5.31 -7.31 -16.50
N GLY A 144 -5.19 -8.20 -15.50
CA GLY A 144 -5.50 -9.62 -15.64
C GLY A 144 -6.94 -9.84 -16.09
N MET A 145 -7.90 -9.27 -15.37
CA MET A 145 -9.32 -9.44 -15.70
C MET A 145 -9.76 -8.79 -17.00
N SER A 146 -9.12 -7.70 -17.41
CA SER A 146 -9.31 -7.11 -18.73
C SER A 146 -8.89 -8.09 -19.82
N ALA A 147 -7.69 -8.70 -19.71
CA ALA A 147 -7.22 -9.70 -20.65
C ALA A 147 -8.15 -10.92 -20.72
N VAL A 148 -8.61 -11.43 -19.57
CA VAL A 148 -9.57 -12.55 -19.50
C VAL A 148 -10.89 -12.20 -20.18
N SER A 149 -11.40 -10.98 -19.96
CA SER A 149 -12.68 -10.53 -20.53
C SER A 149 -12.61 -10.34 -22.05
N PHE A 150 -11.46 -9.94 -22.60
CA PHE A 150 -11.26 -9.84 -24.04
C PHE A 150 -11.16 -11.21 -24.73
N LEU A 151 -10.67 -12.22 -24.01
CA LEU A 151 -10.45 -13.55 -24.55
C LEU A 151 -11.66 -14.46 -24.43
N THR A 152 -12.48 -14.29 -23.39
CA THR A 152 -13.53 -15.26 -23.05
C THR A 152 -14.94 -14.71 -23.26
N SER A 153 -15.86 -15.61 -23.59
CA SER A 153 -17.26 -15.28 -23.84
C SER A 153 -18.19 -16.25 -23.14
N LEU A 154 -19.39 -15.78 -22.81
CA LEU A 154 -20.42 -16.60 -22.18
C LEU A 154 -20.93 -17.66 -23.16
N THR A 155 -20.87 -18.91 -22.74
CA THR A 155 -21.38 -20.07 -23.45
C THR A 155 -22.80 -20.41 -22.97
N GLY A 156 -23.56 -21.16 -23.79
CA GLY A 156 -24.97 -21.45 -23.53
C GLY A 156 -25.27 -22.25 -22.26
N ASN A 157 -24.25 -22.79 -21.57
CA ASN A 157 -24.39 -23.50 -20.30
C ASN A 157 -24.06 -22.63 -19.07
N GLY A 158 -23.82 -21.33 -19.27
CA GLY A 158 -23.47 -20.39 -18.19
C GLY A 158 -21.98 -20.33 -17.83
N ASN A 159 -21.12 -21.05 -18.55
CA ASN A 159 -19.66 -20.95 -18.40
C ASN A 159 -19.08 -19.90 -19.33
N TYR A 160 -17.89 -19.40 -18.99
CA TYR A 160 -17.04 -18.63 -19.88
C TYR A 160 -15.98 -19.54 -20.50
N SER A 161 -15.67 -19.33 -21.79
CA SER A 161 -14.53 -19.98 -22.46
C SER A 161 -14.02 -19.13 -23.62
N LEU A 162 -12.85 -19.48 -24.16
CA LEU A 162 -12.33 -18.92 -25.42
C LEU A 162 -13.20 -19.24 -26.65
N GLY A 163 -14.14 -20.20 -26.53
CA GLY A 163 -14.87 -20.81 -27.64
C GLY A 163 -14.71 -22.33 -27.67
N SER A 164 -15.09 -22.96 -28.79
CA SER A 164 -14.90 -24.39 -29.01
C SER A 164 -13.42 -24.71 -29.24
N SER A 165 -12.86 -25.67 -28.50
CA SER A 165 -11.45 -26.08 -28.66
C SER A 165 -11.14 -26.53 -30.10
N ILE A 166 -12.07 -27.23 -30.75
CA ILE A 166 -11.93 -27.67 -32.14
C ILE A 166 -11.87 -26.48 -33.11
N GLU A 167 -12.69 -25.45 -32.90
CA GLU A 167 -12.68 -24.26 -33.77
C GLU A 167 -11.41 -23.43 -33.58
N ILE A 168 -10.93 -23.35 -32.34
CA ILE A 168 -9.70 -22.63 -32.00
C ILE A 168 -8.49 -23.35 -32.60
N ASP A 169 -8.37 -24.67 -32.44
CA ASP A 169 -7.24 -25.46 -32.95
C ASP A 169 -7.14 -25.46 -34.47
N LEU A 170 -8.28 -25.31 -35.17
CA LEU A 170 -8.34 -25.18 -36.62
C LEU A 170 -8.20 -23.73 -37.10
N SER A 171 -8.12 -22.76 -36.19
CA SER A 171 -7.98 -21.35 -36.53
C SER A 171 -6.63 -21.06 -37.18
N PRO A 172 -6.59 -20.30 -38.29
CA PRO A 172 -5.31 -19.81 -38.84
C PRO A 172 -4.56 -18.88 -37.88
N ARG A 173 -5.21 -18.42 -36.80
CA ARG A 173 -4.64 -17.54 -35.77
C ARG A 173 -4.27 -18.27 -34.47
N ILE A 174 -4.25 -19.61 -34.46
CA ILE A 174 -3.99 -20.41 -33.25
C ILE A 174 -2.74 -19.97 -32.47
N GLU A 175 -1.66 -19.62 -33.17
CA GLU A 175 -0.41 -19.22 -32.52
C GLU A 175 -0.49 -17.82 -31.89
N GLU A 176 -1.30 -16.91 -32.46
CA GLU A 176 -1.60 -15.62 -31.84
C GLU A 176 -2.48 -15.82 -30.60
N ILE A 177 -3.49 -16.69 -30.69
CA ILE A 177 -4.39 -17.00 -29.57
C ILE A 177 -3.60 -17.57 -28.40
N ARG A 178 -2.67 -18.52 -28.64
CA ARG A 178 -1.80 -19.08 -27.60
C ARG A 178 -0.97 -18.02 -26.90
N LYS A 179 -0.42 -17.06 -27.64
CA LYS A 179 0.37 -15.96 -27.07
C LYS A 179 -0.49 -15.04 -26.19
N GLU A 180 -1.70 -14.70 -26.63
CA GLU A 180 -2.59 -13.85 -25.84
C GLU A 180 -3.10 -14.58 -24.59
N VAL A 181 -3.39 -15.88 -24.68
CA VAL A 181 -3.75 -16.70 -23.50
C VAL A 181 -2.59 -16.80 -22.51
N ALA A 182 -1.37 -17.08 -23.00
CA ALA A 182 -0.19 -17.11 -22.14
C ALA A 182 0.02 -15.78 -21.41
N LYS A 183 -0.11 -14.66 -22.14
CA LYS A 183 -0.05 -13.32 -21.55
C LYS A 183 -1.15 -13.07 -20.52
N ALA A 184 -2.38 -13.54 -20.75
CA ALA A 184 -3.47 -13.41 -19.78
C ALA A 184 -3.19 -14.24 -18.51
N ASN A 185 -2.68 -15.46 -18.66
CA ASN A 185 -2.24 -16.31 -17.54
C ASN A 185 -1.12 -15.64 -16.73
N ASP A 186 -0.14 -15.02 -17.40
CA ASP A 186 0.95 -14.28 -16.75
C ASP A 186 0.40 -13.10 -15.94
N LEU A 187 -0.50 -12.29 -16.52
CA LEU A 187 -1.12 -11.15 -15.82
C LEU A 187 -1.98 -11.59 -14.63
N CYS A 188 -2.69 -12.73 -14.73
CA CYS A 188 -3.44 -13.29 -13.60
C CYS A 188 -2.48 -13.75 -12.49
N SER A 189 -1.35 -14.35 -12.87
CA SER A 189 -0.31 -14.79 -11.93
C SER A 189 0.32 -13.58 -11.21
N GLU A 190 0.60 -12.50 -11.92
CA GLU A 190 1.08 -11.22 -11.34
C GLU A 190 0.08 -10.69 -10.30
N ALA A 191 -1.22 -10.66 -10.62
CA ALA A 191 -2.26 -10.25 -9.67
C ALA A 191 -2.34 -11.18 -8.44
N ALA A 192 -2.13 -12.49 -8.60
CA ALA A 192 -2.08 -13.42 -7.48
C ALA A 192 -0.86 -13.20 -6.58
N VAL A 193 0.29 -12.83 -7.16
CA VAL A 193 1.51 -12.48 -6.42
C VAL A 193 1.31 -11.20 -5.63
N SER A 194 0.86 -10.11 -6.25
CA SER A 194 0.63 -8.84 -5.55
C SER A 194 -0.46 -8.95 -4.49
N TYR A 195 -1.49 -9.79 -4.71
CA TYR A 195 -2.44 -10.13 -3.65
C TYR A 195 -1.79 -10.84 -2.45
N SER A 196 -0.88 -11.78 -2.71
CA SER A 196 -0.19 -12.53 -1.66
C SER A 196 0.70 -11.60 -0.83
N GLU A 197 1.37 -10.65 -1.47
CA GLU A 197 2.17 -9.61 -0.82
C GLU A 197 1.29 -8.70 0.06
N LEU A 198 0.19 -8.19 -0.49
CA LEU A 198 -0.81 -7.43 0.28
C LEU A 198 -1.34 -8.25 1.46
N PHE A 199 -1.66 -9.53 1.27
CA PHE A 199 -2.14 -10.42 2.32
C PHE A 199 -1.15 -10.57 3.47
N HIS A 200 0.14 -10.76 3.17
CA HIS A 200 1.18 -10.81 4.19
C HIS A 200 1.32 -9.48 4.94
N LEU A 201 1.21 -8.36 4.23
CA LEU A 201 1.28 -7.03 4.84
C LEU A 201 0.07 -6.76 5.75
N MET A 202 -1.14 -7.08 5.30
CA MET A 202 -2.38 -6.98 6.09
C MET A 202 -2.26 -7.78 7.40
N ARG A 203 -1.78 -9.03 7.34
CA ARG A 203 -1.61 -9.87 8.54
C ARG A 203 -0.55 -9.33 9.49
N SER A 204 0.60 -8.92 8.96
CA SER A 204 1.73 -8.45 9.79
C SER A 204 1.45 -7.12 10.48
N LYS A 205 0.86 -6.15 9.77
CA LYS A 205 0.56 -4.82 10.30
C LYS A 205 -0.71 -4.77 11.15
N LEU A 206 -1.77 -5.45 10.71
CA LEU A 206 -3.07 -5.39 11.36
C LEU A 206 -3.29 -6.52 12.38
N GLY A 207 -2.39 -7.50 12.47
CA GLY A 207 -2.50 -8.60 13.43
C GLY A 207 -3.79 -9.41 13.30
N ILE A 208 -4.35 -9.49 12.09
CA ILE A 208 -5.60 -10.20 11.77
C ILE A 208 -5.32 -11.63 11.32
N ASP A 209 -6.24 -12.54 11.62
CA ASP A 209 -6.19 -13.94 11.18
C ASP A 209 -7.13 -14.16 9.98
N LEU A 210 -6.62 -13.87 8.78
CA LEU A 210 -7.29 -14.16 7.52
C LEU A 210 -6.95 -15.59 7.06
N ARG A 211 -7.94 -16.34 6.57
CA ARG A 211 -7.81 -17.76 6.19
C ARG A 211 -8.50 -18.05 4.87
N PHE A 212 -7.81 -18.82 4.03
CA PHE A 212 -8.33 -19.37 2.78
C PHE A 212 -9.14 -20.64 3.01
#